data_AF-A0A512J9Q5-F1
#
_entry.id   AF-A0A512J9Q5-F1
#
_cell.length_a   1.000
_cell.length_b   1.000
_cell.length_c   1.000
_cell.angle_alpha   90.00
_cell.angle_beta   90.00
_cell.angle_gamma   90.00
#
_symmetry.space_group_name_H-M   'P 1'
#
loop_
_entity.id
_entity.type
_entity.pdbx_description
1 polymer ?
#
loop_
_entity_poly.entity_id
_entity_poly.type
_entity_poly.pdbx_seq_one_letter_code
_entity_poly.pdbx_strand_id
1 'polypeptide(L)'
;MSRPGLSITACLAEISLRLAEAAAVAKAALACAEGGAEREGLRIAMDLDVPLSEAGTLHAAACLIGRLERSAECRSETSAPGR
;
A
#
# COMPACT_ATOMS: atom_id res chain seq x y z
N MET A 1 22.32 8.35 -7.80
CA MET A 1 20.93 8.42 -7.34
C MET A 1 20.76 7.37 -6.26
N SER A 2 20.75 7.76 -4.98
CA SER A 2 20.49 6.82 -3.89
C SER A 2 19.06 6.29 -4.08
N ARG A 3 18.94 4.99 -4.31
CA ARG A 3 17.63 4.32 -4.28
C ARG A 3 16.98 4.69 -2.94
N PRO A 4 15.77 5.27 -2.90
CA PRO A 4 15.09 5.46 -1.63
C PRO A 4 14.96 4.06 -1.02
N GLY A 5 15.60 3.85 0.12
CA GLY A 5 15.38 2.63 0.90
C GLY A 5 13.88 2.51 1.18
N LEU A 6 13.39 1.27 1.30
CA LEU A 6 12.03 1.00 1.75
C LEU A 6 11.84 1.63 3.14
N SER A 7 11.25 2.82 3.18
CA SER A 7 10.91 3.54 4.40
C SER A 7 9.40 3.49 4.60
N ILE A 8 8.95 3.61 5.86
CA ILE A 8 7.52 3.69 6.18
C ILE A 8 6.87 4.83 5.39
N THR A 9 7.53 5.99 5.30
CA THR A 9 7.04 7.14 4.52
C THR A 9 6.88 6.83 3.03
N ALA A 10 7.84 6.13 2.43
CA ALA A 10 7.76 5.72 1.03
C ALA A 10 6.61 4.72 0.79
N CYS A 11 6.43 3.76 1.71
CA CYS A 11 5.29 2.83 1.65
C CYS A 11 3.95 3.58 1.76
N LEU A 12 3.81 4.52 2.71
CA LEU A 12 2.58 5.29 2.88
C LEU A 12 2.26 6.18 1.68
N ALA A 13 3.28 6.82 1.09
CA ALA A 13 3.12 7.63 -0.11
C ALA A 13 2.63 6.78 -1.30
N GLU A 14 3.25 5.62 -1.51
CA GLU A 14 2.87 4.71 -2.60
C GLU A 14 1.47 4.10 -2.37
N ILE A 15 1.12 3.74 -1.12
CA ILE A 15 -0.25 3.30 -0.78
C ILE A 15 -1.27 4.36 -1.17
N SER A 16 -1.02 5.62 -0.80
CA SER A 16 -1.92 6.72 -1.14
C SER A 16 -2.08 6.88 -2.65
N LEU A 17 -1.02 6.68 -3.42
CA LEU A 17 -1.06 6.74 -4.88
C LEU A 17 -1.90 5.61 -5.47
N ARG A 18 -1.64 4.34 -5.09
CA ARG A 18 -2.40 3.19 -5.59
C ARG A 18 -3.88 3.24 -5.22
N LEU A 19 -4.21 3.72 -4.02
CA LEU A 19 -5.61 3.91 -3.62
C LEU A 19 -6.30 5.03 -4.42
N ALA A 20 -5.58 6.08 -4.79
CA ALA A 20 -6.12 7.12 -5.67
C ALA A 20 -6.40 6.60 -7.09
N GLU A 21 -5.50 5.76 -7.63
CA GLU A 21 -5.70 5.07 -8.91
C GLU A 21 -6.91 4.14 -8.86
N ALA A 22 -7.01 3.29 -7.83
CA ALA A 22 -8.17 2.43 -7.62
C ALA A 22 -9.48 3.24 -7.51
N ALA A 23 -9.46 4.36 -6.78
CA ALA A 23 -10.63 5.22 -6.66
C ALA A 23 -11.04 5.85 -8.01
N ALA A 24 -10.08 6.20 -8.88
CA ALA A 24 -10.37 6.72 -10.21
C ALA A 24 -11.04 5.65 -11.11
N VAL A 25 -10.51 4.42 -11.10
CA VAL A 25 -11.10 3.28 -11.84
C VAL A 25 -12.51 2.99 -11.33
N ALA A 26 -12.71 2.91 -10.01
CA ALA A 26 -14.02 2.66 -9.42
C ALA A 26 -15.06 3.73 -9.81
N LYS A 27 -14.66 5.01 -9.83
CA LYS A 27 -15.53 6.10 -10.29
C LYS A 27 -15.91 5.98 -11.75
N ALA A 28 -14.97 5.61 -12.62
CA ALA A 28 -15.25 5.39 -14.04
C ALA A 28 -16.19 4.21 -14.25
N ALA A 29 -15.95 3.09 -13.56
CA ALA A 29 -16.82 1.92 -13.57
C ALA A 29 -18.26 2.25 -13.12
N LEU A 30 -18.38 3.00 -12.02
CA LEU A 30 -19.67 3.42 -11.48
C LEU A 30 -20.43 4.32 -12.46
N ALA A 31 -19.76 5.31 -13.06
CA ALA A 31 -20.40 6.19 -14.05
C ALA A 31 -20.93 5.41 -15.27
N CYS A 32 -20.21 4.38 -15.72
CA CYS A 32 -20.70 3.49 -16.79
C CYS A 32 -21.93 2.69 -16.35
N ALA A 33 -21.92 2.13 -15.14
CA ALA A 33 -23.05 1.38 -14.61
C ALA A 33 -24.30 2.27 -14.43
N GLU A 34 -24.15 3.46 -13.85
CA GLU A 34 -25.23 4.44 -13.68
C GLU A 34 -25.77 4.96 -15.03
N GLY A 35 -24.91 5.01 -16.05
CA GLY A 35 -25.30 5.33 -17.43
C GLY A 35 -26.01 4.19 -18.17
N GLY A 36 -26.31 3.06 -17.51
CA GLY A 36 -26.98 1.89 -18.10
C GLY A 36 -26.05 0.91 -18.81
N ALA A 37 -24.74 1.11 -18.75
CA ALA A 37 -23.72 0.23 -19.33
C ALA A 37 -23.06 -0.66 -18.25
N GLU A 38 -23.88 -1.40 -17.49
CA GLU A 38 -23.45 -2.20 -16.33
C GLU A 38 -22.31 -3.20 -16.64
N ARG A 39 -22.39 -3.89 -17.79
CA ARG A 39 -21.35 -4.85 -18.20
C ARG A 39 -20.00 -4.18 -18.50
N GLU A 40 -20.03 -2.97 -19.04
CA GLU A 40 -18.83 -2.17 -19.27
C GLU A 40 -18.27 -1.63 -17.96
N GLY A 41 -19.15 -1.18 -17.05
CA GLY A 41 -18.76 -0.84 -15.68
C GLY A 41 -18.06 -1.99 -14.97
N LEU A 42 -18.60 -3.22 -15.05
CA LEU A 42 -17.95 -4.41 -14.51
C LEU A 42 -16.57 -4.66 -15.14
N ARG A 43 -16.47 -4.55 -16.48
CA ARG A 43 -15.20 -4.73 -17.19
C ARG A 43 -14.14 -3.73 -16.70
N ILE A 44 -14.50 -2.48 -16.50
CA ILE A 44 -13.60 -1.44 -15.95
C ILE A 44 -13.25 -1.74 -14.49
N ALA A 45 -14.22 -2.20 -13.68
CA ALA A 45 -13.97 -2.54 -12.28
C ALA A 45 -12.96 -3.68 -12.09
N MET A 46 -12.77 -4.56 -13.08
CA MET A 46 -11.74 -5.61 -13.04
C MET A 46 -10.31 -5.03 -13.01
N ASP A 47 -10.10 -3.79 -13.47
CA ASP A 47 -8.80 -3.13 -13.42
C ASP A 47 -8.41 -2.68 -11.98
N LEU A 48 -9.29 -2.89 -10.99
CA LEU A 48 -9.03 -2.60 -9.57
C LEU A 48 -8.07 -3.59 -8.91
N ASP A 49 -7.95 -4.81 -9.42
CA ASP A 49 -7.22 -5.90 -8.75
C ASP A 49 -5.76 -5.55 -8.49
N VAL A 50 -5.11 -4.94 -9.48
CA VAL A 50 -3.69 -4.56 -9.42
C VAL A 50 -3.43 -3.48 -8.35
N PRO A 51 -4.03 -2.28 -8.41
CA PRO A 51 -3.75 -1.24 -7.42
C PRO A 51 -4.15 -1.64 -6.00
N LEU A 52 -5.22 -2.44 -5.83
CA LEU A 52 -5.61 -2.94 -4.50
C LEU A 52 -4.61 -3.96 -3.94
N SER A 53 -4.15 -4.90 -4.77
CA SER A 53 -3.16 -5.91 -4.35
C SER A 53 -1.83 -5.25 -3.96
N GLU A 54 -1.40 -4.26 -4.74
CA GLU A 54 -0.15 -3.55 -4.47
C GLU A 54 -0.25 -2.65 -3.23
N ALA A 55 -1.36 -1.94 -3.04
CA ALA A 55 -1.62 -1.19 -1.81
C ALA A 55 -1.61 -2.10 -0.57
N GLY A 56 -2.24 -3.28 -0.66
CA GLY A 56 -2.24 -4.28 0.43
C GLY A 56 -0.83 -4.80 0.73
N THR A 57 -0.04 -5.06 -0.30
CA THR A 57 1.35 -5.52 -0.17
C THR A 57 2.23 -4.46 0.50
N LEU A 58 2.09 -3.19 0.09
CA LEU A 58 2.83 -2.07 0.67
C LEU A 58 2.43 -1.84 2.14
N HIS A 59 1.15 -1.99 2.46
CA HIS A 59 0.67 -1.92 3.84
C HIS A 59 1.29 -3.02 4.70
N ALA A 60 1.30 -4.27 4.21
CA ALA A 60 1.94 -5.39 4.91
C ALA A 60 3.45 -5.15 5.11
N ALA A 61 4.13 -4.60 4.11
CA ALA A 61 5.54 -4.23 4.20
C ALA A 61 5.78 -3.15 5.27
N ALA A 62 4.98 -2.08 5.29
CA ALA A 62 5.08 -1.02 6.30
C ALA A 62 4.88 -1.57 7.72
N CYS A 63 3.88 -2.44 7.93
CA CYS A 63 3.66 -3.11 9.22
C CYS A 63 4.85 -3.98 9.62
N LEU A 64 5.46 -4.71 8.67
CA LEU A 64 6.62 -5.55 8.93
C LEU A 64 7.83 -4.72 9.31
N ILE A 65 8.13 -3.65 8.57
CA ILE A 65 9.23 -2.72 8.86
C ILE A 65 9.08 -2.17 10.29
N GLY A 66 7.90 -1.64 10.64
CA GLY A 66 7.68 -1.11 11.98
C GLY A 66 7.85 -2.17 13.09
N ARG A 67 7.49 -3.43 12.84
CA ARG A 67 7.76 -4.53 13.81
C ARG A 67 9.24 -4.84 13.94
N LEU A 68 9.99 -4.82 12.84
CA LEU A 68 11.43 -5.07 12.82
C LEU A 68 12.20 -3.94 13.52
N GLU A 69 11.81 -2.69 13.31
CA GLU A 69 12.38 -1.51 13.99
C GLU A 69 12.20 -1.62 15.50
N ARG A 70 10.98 -1.86 15.99
CA ARG A 70 10.72 -2.09 17.43
C ARG A 70 11.49 -3.27 18.01
N SER A 71 11.62 -4.35 17.24
CA SER A 71 12.38 -5.53 17.67
C SER A 71 13.88 -5.26 17.71
N ALA A 72 14.39 -4.36 16.86
CA ALA A 72 15.79 -3.95 16.85
C ALA A 72 16.13 -3.06 18.05
N GLU A 73 15.24 -2.15 18.43
CA GLU A 73 15.40 -1.30 19.63
C GLU A 73 15.51 -2.13 20.91
N CYS A 74 14.72 -3.20 21.04
CA CYS A 74 14.80 -4.09 22.20
C CYS A 74 16.13 -4.87 22.27
N ARG A 75 16.77 -5.14 21.11
CA ARG A 75 18.09 -5.81 21.07
C ARG A 75 19.24 -4.89 21.48
N SER A 76 19.10 -3.57 21.36
CA SER A 76 20.13 -2.62 21.78
C SER A 76 20.21 -2.41 23.29
N GLU A 77 19.15 -2.70 24.06
CA GLU A 77 19.13 -2.51 25.52
C GLU A 77 19.76 -3.67 26.30
N THR A 78 19.97 -4.84 25.68
CA THR A 78 20.56 -6.01 26.36
C THR A 78 22.10 -6.03 26.30
N SER A 79 22.75 -5.01 25.73
CA SER A 79 24.22 -4.91 25.63
C SER A 79 24.81 -3.88 26.61
N ALA A 80 24.49 -3.99 27.90
CA ALA A 80 25.29 -3.39 28.96
C ALA A 80 26.13 -4.51 29.63
N PRO A 81 27.45 -4.54 29.46
CA PRO A 81 28.30 -5.46 30.23
C PRO A 81 28.46 -4.90 31.64
N GLY A 82 28.09 -5.71 32.64
CA GLY A 82 28.54 -5.47 34.00
C GLY A 82 30.07 -5.53 34.07
N ARG A 83 30.70 -4.44 34.48
CA ARG A 83 31.92 -4.37 35.29
C ARG A 83 31.92 -3.07 36.08
#